data_AF-A0AA90TMP4-F1
#
_entry.id   AF-A0AA90TMP4-F1
#
_cell.length_a   1.000
_cell.length_b   1.000
_cell.length_c   1.000
_cell.angle_alpha   90.00
_cell.angle_beta   90.00
_cell.angle_gamma   90.00
#
_symmetry.space_group_name_H-M   'P 1'
#
loop_
_entity.id
_entity.type
_entity.pdbx_description
1 polymer ?
#
loop_
_entity_poly.entity_id
_entity_poly.type
_entity_poly.pdbx_seq_one_letter_code
_entity_poly.pdbx_strand_id
1 'polypeptide(L)'
;GRYIQSDPIGLRGGINTYGYVGGNPLSLVDPLGLADRTPDFSITGANNPVRQIWDAAANYAPKITPDYVSGSVNVYVATGGFAINLHDGTTFYQGGLTRNYPAYSKKPGFCLLAGNIYGGGDADSTNSYLGGGGVQSTAIFPAGNPWVGVGGGFGHAYGGATAVEYGVGTPGFSVSPVTYGKKKP
;
A
#
# COMPACT_ATOMS: atom_id res chain seq x y z
N GLY A 1 26.55 -41.92 -13.42
CA GLY A 1 27.32 -41.13 -14.41
C GLY A 1 28.66 -40.73 -13.83
N ARG A 2 29.59 -40.21 -14.63
CA ARG A 2 30.88 -39.67 -14.15
C ARG A 2 31.19 -38.37 -14.90
N TYR A 3 31.89 -37.44 -14.25
CA TYR A 3 32.35 -36.23 -14.93
C TYR A 3 33.48 -36.57 -15.92
N ILE A 4 33.54 -35.84 -17.03
CA ILE A 4 34.55 -36.00 -18.09
C ILE A 4 35.86 -35.25 -17.77
N GLN A 5 35.85 -34.41 -16.74
CA GLN A 5 36.96 -33.60 -16.27
C GLN A 5 36.97 -33.62 -14.74
N SER A 6 38.14 -33.47 -14.11
CA SER A 6 38.27 -33.42 -12.64
C SER A 6 37.50 -32.22 -12.08
N ASP A 7 36.74 -32.45 -11.01
CA ASP A 7 35.95 -31.42 -10.34
C ASP A 7 36.84 -30.25 -9.86
N PRO A 8 36.57 -28.99 -10.30
CA PRO A 8 37.30 -27.81 -9.86
C PRO A 8 37.23 -27.54 -8.33
N ILE A 9 36.28 -28.10 -7.59
CA ILE A 9 36.23 -28.00 -6.11
C ILE A 9 37.08 -29.07 -5.41
N GLY A 10 37.69 -30.00 -6.16
CA GLY A 10 38.63 -31.00 -5.67
C GLY A 10 38.02 -31.94 -4.62
N LEU A 11 38.82 -32.33 -3.63
CA LEU A 11 38.42 -33.25 -2.56
C LEU A 11 37.26 -32.75 -1.68
N ARG A 12 36.82 -31.50 -1.84
CA ARG A 12 35.65 -30.94 -1.14
C ARG A 12 34.33 -31.48 -1.70
N GLY A 13 34.33 -32.01 -2.92
CA GLY A 13 33.19 -32.69 -3.56
C GLY A 13 33.13 -34.20 -3.23
N GLY A 14 34.03 -34.70 -2.39
CA GLY A 14 34.13 -36.11 -2.01
C GLY A 14 35.46 -36.74 -2.43
N ILE A 15 35.71 -37.98 -1.98
CA ILE A 15 36.95 -38.73 -2.25
C ILE A 15 37.11 -39.01 -3.77
N ASN A 16 36.00 -39.09 -4.50
CA ASN A 16 35.98 -39.32 -5.95
C ASN A 16 35.79 -37.99 -6.69
N THR A 17 36.88 -37.36 -7.14
CA THR A 17 36.90 -36.09 -7.90
C THR A 17 36.30 -36.17 -9.31
N TYR A 18 35.79 -37.34 -9.71
CA TYR A 18 35.08 -37.59 -10.96
C TYR A 18 33.65 -38.14 -10.74
N GLY A 19 33.24 -38.31 -9.47
CA GLY A 19 31.94 -38.90 -9.13
C GLY A 19 30.79 -37.92 -9.37
N TYR A 20 29.80 -38.31 -10.19
CA TYR A 20 28.58 -37.51 -10.34
C TYR A 20 27.74 -37.63 -9.07
N VAL A 21 27.59 -36.51 -8.37
CA VAL A 21 26.64 -36.31 -7.27
C VAL A 21 26.76 -37.35 -6.13
N GLY A 22 27.98 -37.54 -5.62
CA GLY A 22 28.25 -38.45 -4.50
C GLY A 22 27.85 -39.93 -4.72
N GLY A 23 27.53 -40.33 -5.95
CA GLY A 23 26.99 -41.65 -6.25
C GLY A 23 25.48 -41.83 -6.02
N ASN A 24 24.73 -40.76 -5.68
CA ASN A 24 23.28 -40.80 -5.49
C ASN A 24 22.52 -39.90 -6.49
N PRO A 25 22.46 -40.29 -7.78
CA PRO A 25 21.78 -39.51 -8.82
C PRO A 25 20.24 -39.56 -8.74
N LEU A 26 19.67 -40.36 -7.83
CA LEU A 26 18.22 -40.46 -7.64
C LEU A 26 17.68 -39.34 -6.75
N SER A 27 18.47 -38.85 -5.79
CA SER A 27 18.06 -37.84 -4.82
C SER A 27 18.71 -36.48 -5.02
N LEU A 28 19.75 -36.41 -5.84
CA LEU A 28 20.60 -35.24 -5.97
C LEU A 28 20.90 -34.99 -7.45
N VAL A 29 20.94 -33.73 -7.84
CA VAL A 29 21.36 -33.27 -9.16
C VAL A 29 22.41 -32.19 -8.94
N ASP A 30 23.43 -32.15 -9.80
CA ASP A 30 24.44 -31.08 -9.81
C ASP A 30 24.32 -30.28 -11.12
N PRO A 31 23.49 -29.21 -11.15
CA PRO A 31 23.22 -28.42 -12.35
C PRO A 31 24.39 -27.52 -12.78
N LEU A 32 25.34 -27.24 -11.88
CA LEU A 32 26.43 -26.29 -12.12
C LEU A 32 27.82 -26.94 -12.07
N GLY A 33 27.93 -28.23 -11.78
CA GLY A 33 29.21 -28.94 -11.67
C GLY A 33 30.00 -28.53 -10.41
N LEU A 34 29.33 -28.04 -9.38
CA LEU A 34 29.94 -27.27 -8.28
C LEU A 34 29.49 -27.72 -6.88
N ALA A 35 28.36 -28.44 -6.75
CA ALA A 35 27.92 -29.11 -5.52
C ALA A 35 26.59 -29.87 -5.70
N ASP A 36 26.42 -30.92 -4.91
CA ASP A 36 25.18 -31.69 -4.76
C ASP A 36 24.03 -30.79 -4.28
N ARG A 37 23.03 -30.55 -5.14
CA ARG A 37 21.78 -29.89 -4.74
C ARG A 37 20.67 -30.92 -4.66
N THR A 38 20.04 -31.02 -3.49
CA THR A 38 18.71 -31.64 -3.38
C THR A 38 17.72 -30.75 -4.13
N PRO A 39 16.98 -31.27 -5.14
CA PRO A 39 15.86 -30.53 -5.71
C PRO A 39 14.81 -30.33 -4.60
N ASP A 40 14.63 -29.08 -4.18
CA ASP A 40 13.63 -28.73 -3.18
C ASP A 40 12.24 -28.73 -3.83
N PHE A 41 11.54 -29.86 -3.73
CA PHE A 41 10.13 -29.97 -4.10
C PHE A 41 9.20 -29.49 -2.97
N SER A 42 9.72 -29.03 -1.84
CA SER A 42 8.88 -28.52 -0.76
C SER A 42 8.19 -27.23 -1.20
N ILE A 43 6.88 -27.17 -0.98
CA ILE A 43 6.06 -25.98 -1.30
C ILE A 43 6.49 -24.78 -0.44
N THR A 44 7.12 -25.06 0.71
CA THR A 44 7.57 -24.05 1.67
C THR A 44 8.98 -23.53 1.38
N GLY A 45 9.76 -24.20 0.53
CA GLY A 45 11.13 -23.83 0.19
C GLY A 45 11.24 -22.50 -0.55
N ALA A 46 12.18 -21.64 -0.14
CA ALA A 46 12.42 -20.33 -0.77
C ALA A 46 12.85 -20.42 -2.25
N ASN A 47 13.36 -21.59 -2.68
CA ASN A 47 13.76 -21.86 -4.07
C ASN A 47 12.65 -22.51 -4.91
N ASN A 48 11.45 -22.68 -4.36
CA ASN A 48 10.34 -23.28 -5.08
C ASN A 48 9.77 -22.27 -6.12
N PRO A 49 9.71 -22.63 -7.41
CA PRO A 49 9.22 -21.71 -8.44
C PRO A 49 7.75 -21.34 -8.25
N VAL A 50 6.91 -22.24 -7.72
CA VAL A 50 5.50 -21.96 -7.39
C VAL A 50 5.41 -20.93 -6.26
N ARG A 51 6.28 -21.05 -5.24
CA ARG A 51 6.37 -20.07 -4.16
C ARG A 51 6.86 -18.72 -4.68
N GLN A 52 7.85 -18.69 -5.57
CA GLN A 52 8.33 -17.46 -6.18
C GLN A 52 7.26 -16.78 -7.03
N ILE A 53 6.42 -17.55 -7.73
CA ILE A 53 5.25 -17.02 -8.45
C ILE A 53 4.21 -16.47 -7.45
N TRP A 54 3.95 -17.16 -6.35
CA TRP A 54 3.03 -16.69 -5.31
C TRP A 54 3.53 -15.40 -4.64
N ASP A 55 4.81 -15.35 -4.26
CA ASP A 55 5.45 -14.18 -3.66
C ASP A 55 5.48 -13.02 -4.67
N ALA A 56 5.75 -13.28 -5.95
CA ALA A 56 5.63 -12.27 -7.00
C ALA A 56 4.18 -11.79 -7.16
N ALA A 57 3.19 -12.69 -7.21
CA ALA A 57 1.78 -12.33 -7.31
C ALA A 57 1.27 -11.56 -6.08
N ALA A 58 1.75 -11.89 -4.88
CA ALA A 58 1.47 -11.15 -3.65
C ALA A 58 2.10 -9.75 -3.67
N ASN A 59 3.27 -9.58 -4.28
CA ASN A 59 3.88 -8.28 -4.51
C ASN A 59 3.16 -7.46 -5.61
N TYR A 60 2.45 -8.12 -6.52
CA TYR A 60 1.56 -7.49 -7.49
C TYR A 60 0.14 -7.22 -6.95
N ALA A 61 -0.21 -7.77 -5.77
CA ALA A 61 -1.48 -7.46 -5.15
C ALA A 61 -1.49 -5.96 -4.78
N PRO A 62 -2.52 -5.20 -5.20
CA PRO A 62 -2.60 -3.79 -4.85
C PRO A 62 -2.58 -3.67 -3.33
N LYS A 63 -1.62 -2.90 -2.81
CA LYS A 63 -1.53 -2.59 -1.38
C LYS A 63 -2.82 -1.85 -0.99
N ILE A 64 -3.72 -2.54 -0.27
CA ILE A 64 -5.02 -2.00 0.18
C ILE A 64 -4.89 -1.27 1.52
N THR A 65 -3.67 -1.10 2.03
CA THR A 65 -3.45 -0.35 3.27
C THR A 65 -3.55 1.14 2.96
N PRO A 66 -4.32 1.91 3.73
CA PRO A 66 -4.41 3.35 3.54
C PRO A 66 -3.06 4.02 3.70
N ASP A 67 -2.81 5.04 2.87
CA ASP A 67 -1.61 5.88 2.91
C ASP A 67 -1.73 6.98 3.97
N TYR A 68 -2.95 7.45 4.23
CA TYR A 68 -3.21 8.44 5.26
C TYR A 68 -4.58 8.23 5.90
N VAL A 69 -4.74 8.83 7.08
CA VAL A 69 -6.05 9.04 7.72
C VAL A 69 -6.25 10.52 7.96
N SER A 70 -7.48 11.00 7.79
CA SER A 70 -7.84 12.40 8.02
C SER A 70 -9.10 12.53 8.86
N GLY A 71 -9.16 13.61 9.63
CA GLY A 71 -10.32 13.99 10.40
C GLY A 71 -10.63 15.46 10.19
N SER A 72 -11.86 15.77 9.81
CA SER A 72 -12.29 17.14 9.54
C SER A 72 -13.61 17.49 10.21
N VAL A 73 -13.76 18.77 10.52
CA VAL A 73 -15.00 19.39 10.98
C VAL A 73 -15.40 20.44 9.95
N ASN A 74 -16.66 20.40 9.54
CA ASN A 74 -17.23 21.28 8.55
C ASN A 74 -18.29 22.16 9.23
N VAL A 75 -18.19 23.48 9.06
CA VAL A 75 -19.19 24.44 9.53
C VAL A 75 -19.58 25.33 8.36
N TYR A 76 -20.83 25.23 7.90
CA TYR A 76 -21.32 25.99 6.75
C TYR A 76 -20.51 25.73 5.47
N VAL A 77 -19.60 26.64 5.12
CA VAL A 77 -18.70 26.52 3.96
C VAL A 77 -17.23 26.36 4.35
N ALA A 78 -16.89 26.45 5.62
CA ALA A 78 -15.52 26.30 6.08
C ALA A 78 -15.29 24.87 6.59
N THR A 79 -14.12 24.32 6.29
CA THR A 79 -13.66 23.06 6.84
C THR A 79 -12.28 23.21 7.44
N GLY A 80 -12.04 22.48 8.54
CA GLY A 80 -10.77 22.45 9.25
C GLY A 80 -10.56 21.09 9.88
N GLY A 81 -9.33 20.60 9.86
CA GLY A 81 -9.03 19.24 10.27
C GLY A 81 -7.55 18.93 10.36
N PHE A 82 -7.26 17.64 10.42
CA PHE A 82 -5.92 17.09 10.40
C PHE A 82 -5.85 15.88 9.48
N ALA A 83 -4.64 15.59 8.99
CA ALA A 83 -4.33 14.33 8.33
C ALA A 83 -3.02 13.77 8.89
N ILE A 84 -2.91 12.45 8.93
CA ILE A 84 -1.75 11.71 9.39
C ILE A 84 -1.33 10.78 8.27
N ASN A 85 -0.09 10.94 7.82
CA ASN A 85 0.55 10.01 6.91
C ASN A 85 0.87 8.71 7.67
N LEU A 86 0.41 7.57 7.16
CA LEU A 86 0.59 6.28 7.80
C LEU A 86 1.94 5.62 7.51
N HIS A 87 2.71 6.16 6.55
CA HIS A 87 4.05 5.67 6.23
C HIS A 87 5.12 6.18 7.19
N ASP A 88 5.06 7.46 7.56
CA ASP A 88 6.08 8.12 8.41
C ASP A 88 5.52 8.75 9.70
N GLY A 89 4.20 8.73 9.90
CA GLY A 89 3.53 9.32 11.06
C GLY A 89 3.45 10.86 11.03
N THR A 90 3.87 11.51 9.95
CA THR A 90 3.81 12.97 9.87
C THR A 90 2.38 13.46 9.87
N THR A 91 2.14 14.57 10.57
CA THR A 91 0.81 15.15 10.75
C THR A 91 0.70 16.47 9.98
N PHE A 92 -0.46 16.72 9.42
CA PHE A 92 -0.80 17.90 8.65
C PHE A 92 -2.04 18.56 9.24
N TYR A 93 -2.05 19.89 9.29
CA TYR A 93 -3.28 20.64 9.47
C TYR A 93 -3.93 20.81 8.11
N GLN A 94 -5.24 20.55 8.01
CA GLN A 94 -5.99 20.70 6.78
C GLN A 94 -7.08 21.76 6.94
N GLY A 95 -7.34 22.51 5.88
CA GLY A 95 -8.41 23.49 5.83
C GLY A 95 -8.86 23.77 4.41
N GLY A 96 -10.05 24.32 4.26
CA GLY A 96 -10.57 24.60 2.92
C GLY A 96 -11.98 25.18 2.93
N LEU A 97 -12.52 25.26 1.72
CA LEU A 97 -13.91 25.64 1.47
C LEU A 97 -14.69 24.44 0.97
N THR A 98 -15.84 24.18 1.57
CA THR A 98 -16.72 23.04 1.29
C THR A 98 -18.13 23.51 0.96
N ARG A 99 -18.77 22.87 -0.02
CA ARG A 99 -20.18 23.06 -0.34
C ARG A 99 -20.93 21.76 -0.05
N ASN A 100 -21.82 21.82 0.95
CA ASN A 100 -22.73 20.74 1.30
C ASN A 100 -23.98 20.78 0.40
N TYR A 101 -24.43 19.62 -0.07
CA TYR A 101 -25.65 19.44 -0.87
C TYR A 101 -26.71 18.65 -0.11
N PRO A 102 -28.01 18.94 -0.32
CA PRO A 102 -28.59 19.86 -1.32
C PRO A 102 -28.59 21.35 -0.92
N ALA A 103 -28.35 21.67 0.35
CA ALA A 103 -28.29 23.04 0.85
C ALA A 103 -27.13 23.21 1.84
N TYR A 104 -26.71 24.47 2.05
CA TYR A 104 -25.67 24.78 3.02
C TYR A 104 -26.07 24.33 4.44
N SER A 105 -25.28 23.44 5.04
CA SER A 105 -25.51 22.97 6.41
C SER A 105 -24.98 23.98 7.42
N LYS A 106 -25.87 24.63 8.17
CA LYS A 106 -25.50 25.50 9.29
C LYS A 106 -25.06 24.72 10.54
N LYS A 107 -25.27 23.40 10.55
CA LYS A 107 -24.88 22.51 11.64
C LYS A 107 -23.44 22.06 11.43
N PRO A 108 -22.62 22.00 12.49
CA PRO A 108 -21.31 21.39 12.39
C PRO A 108 -21.47 19.92 12.00
N GLY A 109 -20.67 19.47 11.04
CA GLY A 109 -20.53 18.07 10.64
C GLY A 109 -19.10 17.60 10.86
N PHE A 110 -18.91 16.30 11.04
CA PHE A 110 -17.59 15.69 11.15
C PHE A 110 -17.40 14.63 10.06
N CYS A 111 -16.15 14.38 9.70
CA CYS A 111 -15.78 13.26 8.83
C CYS A 111 -14.42 12.70 9.25
N LEU A 112 -14.31 11.38 9.30
CA LEU A 112 -13.08 10.62 9.51
C LEU A 112 -12.90 9.72 8.30
N LEU A 113 -11.79 9.87 7.59
CA LEU A 113 -11.51 9.17 6.34
C LEU A 113 -10.15 8.49 6.40
N ALA A 114 -10.02 7.38 5.69
CA ALA A 114 -8.78 6.75 5.33
C ALA A 114 -8.64 6.82 3.80
N GLY A 115 -7.47 7.22 3.31
CA GLY A 115 -7.21 7.49 1.91
C GLY A 115 -6.14 6.58 1.32
N ASN A 116 -6.33 6.14 0.08
CA ASN A 116 -5.33 5.43 -0.72
C ASN A 116 -5.02 6.29 -1.94
N ILE A 117 -3.76 6.65 -2.12
CA ILE A 117 -3.26 7.50 -3.19
C ILE A 117 -2.93 6.63 -4.39
N TYR A 118 -3.45 7.00 -5.56
CA TYR A 118 -3.13 6.35 -6.82
C TYR A 118 -1.78 6.84 -7.34
N GLY A 119 -0.89 5.90 -7.67
CA GLY A 119 0.41 6.21 -8.27
C GLY A 119 1.45 6.76 -7.28
N GLY A 120 1.15 6.77 -5.98
CA GLY A 120 2.09 7.06 -4.91
C GLY A 120 1.77 6.19 -3.69
N GLY A 121 2.78 5.58 -3.09
CA GLY A 121 2.63 4.67 -1.95
C GLY A 121 3.80 4.76 -0.96
N ASP A 122 4.53 5.88 -1.03
CA ASP A 122 5.69 6.19 -0.21
C ASP A 122 5.43 7.44 0.63
N ALA A 123 6.21 7.59 1.71
CA ALA A 123 6.11 8.72 2.64
C ALA A 123 6.19 10.08 1.93
N ASP A 124 7.13 10.26 1.00
CA ASP A 124 7.34 11.54 0.31
C ASP A 124 6.18 11.92 -0.63
N SER A 125 5.62 10.91 -1.31
CA SER A 125 4.45 11.12 -2.19
C SER A 125 3.21 11.49 -1.39
N THR A 126 3.02 10.85 -0.24
CA THR A 126 1.91 11.13 0.68
C THR A 126 2.08 12.50 1.33
N ASN A 127 3.31 12.88 1.71
CA ASN A 127 3.62 14.20 2.25
C ASN A 127 3.36 15.32 1.23
N SER A 128 3.71 15.09 -0.03
CA SER A 128 3.44 16.03 -1.12
C SER A 128 1.94 16.19 -1.38
N TYR A 129 1.18 15.10 -1.33
CA TYR A 129 -0.28 15.13 -1.45
C TYR A 129 -0.93 15.88 -0.29
N LEU A 130 -0.56 15.57 0.96
CA LEU A 130 -1.15 16.16 2.17
C LEU A 130 -0.68 17.58 2.47
N GLY A 131 0.53 17.96 2.06
CA GLY A 131 1.10 19.30 2.24
C GLY A 131 0.77 20.29 1.12
N GLY A 132 -0.04 19.87 0.14
CA GLY A 132 -0.43 20.66 -1.01
C GLY A 132 -1.84 21.23 -0.92
N GLY A 133 -2.24 21.94 -1.97
CA GLY A 133 -3.64 22.29 -2.22
C GLY A 133 -4.32 21.26 -3.12
N GLY A 134 -5.65 21.19 -3.08
CA GLY A 134 -6.40 20.26 -3.91
C GLY A 134 -7.90 20.50 -3.94
N VAL A 135 -8.60 19.53 -4.50
CA VAL A 135 -10.06 19.41 -4.50
C VAL A 135 -10.46 18.10 -3.85
N GLN A 136 -11.62 18.05 -3.21
CA GLN A 136 -12.15 16.85 -2.59
C GLN A 136 -13.64 16.73 -2.81
N SER A 137 -14.16 15.51 -2.86
CA SER A 137 -15.59 15.23 -2.86
C SER A 137 -15.86 14.08 -1.91
N THR A 138 -16.98 14.13 -1.19
CA THR A 138 -17.33 13.12 -0.19
C THR A 138 -18.83 12.86 -0.23
N ALA A 139 -19.19 11.59 -0.13
CA ALA A 139 -20.55 11.10 -0.02
C ALA A 139 -20.62 10.15 1.17
N ILE A 140 -21.42 10.51 2.18
CA ILE A 140 -21.63 9.72 3.40
C ILE A 140 -23.11 9.34 3.49
N PHE A 141 -23.39 8.05 3.54
CA PHE A 141 -24.75 7.50 3.60
C PHE A 141 -25.10 7.09 5.04
N PRO A 142 -26.32 7.32 5.53
CA PRO A 142 -26.73 6.95 6.88
C PRO A 142 -26.48 5.46 7.19
N ALA A 143 -25.88 5.16 8.33
CA ALA A 143 -25.56 3.80 8.78
C ALA A 143 -26.55 3.35 9.86
N GLY A 144 -27.83 3.22 9.49
CA GLY A 144 -28.92 2.82 10.39
C GLY A 144 -29.40 3.91 11.37
N ASN A 145 -28.75 5.07 11.42
CA ASN A 145 -29.20 6.26 12.15
C ASN A 145 -28.87 7.54 11.38
N PRO A 146 -29.55 8.68 11.66
CA PRO A 146 -29.38 9.90 10.87
C PRO A 146 -28.14 10.73 11.28
N TRP A 147 -27.40 10.33 12.32
CA TRP A 147 -26.30 11.11 12.89
C TRP A 147 -24.94 10.64 12.41
N VAL A 148 -24.82 9.35 12.12
CA VAL A 148 -23.59 8.70 11.67
C VAL A 148 -23.87 7.94 10.38
N GLY A 149 -22.99 8.12 9.42
CA GLY A 149 -23.00 7.40 8.17
C GLY A 149 -21.64 6.85 7.81
N VAL A 150 -21.65 6.00 6.80
CA VAL A 150 -20.47 5.40 6.18
C VAL A 150 -20.44 5.84 4.72
N GLY A 151 -19.26 6.08 4.20
CA GLY A 151 -19.11 6.37 2.78
C GLY A 151 -17.66 6.69 2.47
N GLY A 152 -17.45 7.61 1.55
CA GLY A 152 -16.13 7.87 1.02
C GLY A 152 -16.14 8.99 0.01
N GLY A 153 -15.01 9.14 -0.66
CA GLY A 153 -14.75 10.29 -1.49
C GLY A 153 -13.58 10.09 -2.43
N PHE A 154 -13.30 11.15 -3.17
CA PHE A 154 -12.11 11.27 -3.98
C PHE A 154 -11.49 12.64 -3.74
N GLY A 155 -10.17 12.65 -3.59
CA GLY A 155 -9.37 13.86 -3.51
C GLY A 155 -8.39 13.92 -4.68
N HIS A 156 -8.12 15.12 -5.17
CA HIS A 156 -7.09 15.36 -6.17
C HIS A 156 -6.25 16.57 -5.75
N ALA A 157 -4.96 16.33 -5.51
CA ALA A 157 -4.01 17.40 -5.21
C ALA A 157 -3.60 18.10 -6.50
N TYR A 158 -3.39 19.41 -6.44
CA TYR A 158 -2.87 20.19 -7.58
C TYR A 158 -1.46 19.74 -8.01
N GLY A 159 -0.77 18.95 -7.19
CA GLY A 159 0.47 18.25 -7.54
C GLY A 159 0.29 17.00 -8.41
N GLY A 160 -0.94 16.66 -8.82
CA GLY A 160 -1.25 15.57 -9.76
C GLY A 160 -1.63 14.24 -9.14
N ALA A 161 -1.49 14.08 -7.82
CA ALA A 161 -1.88 12.87 -7.12
C ALA A 161 -3.39 12.83 -6.81
N THR A 162 -4.00 11.66 -6.98
CA THR A 162 -5.42 11.41 -6.69
C THR A 162 -5.53 10.39 -5.58
N ALA A 163 -6.44 10.57 -4.63
CA ALA A 163 -6.75 9.58 -3.61
C ALA A 163 -8.21 9.14 -3.70
N VAL A 164 -8.46 7.87 -3.39
CA VAL A 164 -9.78 7.36 -3.00
C VAL A 164 -9.85 7.32 -1.48
N GLU A 165 -10.96 7.76 -0.93
CA GLU A 165 -11.17 7.90 0.51
C GLU A 165 -12.39 7.10 0.95
N TYR A 166 -12.35 6.54 2.15
CA TYR A 166 -13.46 5.83 2.76
C TYR A 166 -13.46 6.04 4.28
N GLY A 167 -14.63 6.04 4.89
CA GLY A 167 -14.74 6.20 6.33
C GLY A 167 -16.14 6.55 6.80
N VAL A 168 -16.19 7.33 7.87
CA VAL A 168 -17.41 7.62 8.64
C VAL A 168 -17.58 9.11 8.85
N GLY A 169 -18.82 9.57 8.94
CA GLY A 169 -19.07 10.98 9.18
C GLY A 169 -20.53 11.30 9.36
N THR A 170 -20.82 12.59 9.42
CA THR A 170 -22.19 13.09 9.33
C THR A 170 -22.75 12.79 7.93
N PRO A 171 -23.92 12.14 7.81
CA PRO A 171 -24.50 11.84 6.50
C PRO A 171 -24.71 13.09 5.65
N GLY A 172 -24.37 13.00 4.37
CA GLY A 172 -24.46 14.11 3.42
C GLY A 172 -23.52 13.98 2.22
N PHE A 173 -23.72 14.86 1.25
CA PHE A 173 -22.85 15.01 0.09
C PHE A 173 -22.15 16.36 0.17
N SER A 174 -20.85 16.38 -0.09
CA SER A 174 -20.07 17.60 -0.06
C SER A 174 -18.99 17.62 -1.15
N VAL A 175 -18.71 18.80 -1.67
CA VAL A 175 -17.56 19.05 -2.55
C VAL A 175 -16.75 20.20 -2.01
N SER A 176 -15.44 20.06 -1.99
CA SER A 176 -14.49 21.05 -1.53
C SER A 176 -13.63 21.47 -2.72
N PRO A 177 -13.97 22.56 -3.41
CA PRO A 177 -13.23 23.03 -4.58
C PRO A 177 -11.84 23.60 -4.24
N VAL A 178 -11.59 23.88 -2.96
CA VAL A 178 -10.27 24.30 -2.48
C VAL A 178 -10.05 23.66 -1.12
N THR A 179 -9.05 22.81 -1.04
CA THR A 179 -8.46 22.30 0.21
C THR A 179 -6.98 22.65 0.22
N TYR A 180 -6.41 22.77 1.41
CA TYR A 180 -5.00 23.01 1.62
C TYR A 180 -4.55 22.34 2.91
N GLY A 181 -3.40 21.66 2.85
CA GLY A 181 -2.76 21.11 4.03
C GLY A 181 -1.39 21.72 4.28
N LYS A 182 -1.03 21.85 5.56
CA LYS A 182 0.28 22.33 5.99
C LYS A 182 0.87 21.34 6.99
N LYS A 183 2.10 20.89 6.72
CA LYS A 183 2.85 20.01 7.61
C LYS A 183 3.00 20.66 8.99
N LYS A 184 2.71 19.92 10.05
CA LYS A 184 2.97 20.36 11.43
C LYS A 184 4.49 20.43 11.63
N PRO A 185 5.00 21.54 12.21
CA PRO A 185 6.42 21.67 12.51
C PRO A 185 6.89 20.62 13.53
#